data_AF-A0A850AZL1-F1
#
_entry.id   AF-A0A850AZL1-F1
#
_cell.length_a   1.000
_cell.length_b   1.000
_cell.length_c   1.000
_cell.angle_alpha   90.00
_cell.angle_beta   90.00
_cell.angle_gamma   90.00
#
_symmetry.space_group_name_H-M   'P 1'
#
loop_
_entity.id
_entity.type
_entity.pdbx_description
1 polymer ?
#
loop_
_entity_poly.entity_id
_entity_poly.type
_entity_poly.pdbx_seq_one_letter_code
_entity_poly.pdbx_strand_id
1 'polypeptide(L)'
;MTGVLAALAVAVAIIATVDGAEAADVFAPDAASLERVEAMLPAMPGRLGPTVDDRRAWSALARRKQGRELVARAVAVLNEPLPEITDDLYLDYSRTGNRRRGEATLSARRSRIPALVLGECVEGSGRFLPALEETLRSVCAEKSWVLPAHDANLENFRGKLVTIDLASSALGWTLATTEYLLGSRLSPDTRRVVRDALQTRIFEPYRRMCAGEQPQWWLLARMNWNSVCLAGVTGAALTGLTDRRERAWYVLAAEHYSMNALKGFTEDGYCDEGVSYWNYGFGHYAVLAETVRRVTYGGVDLMARREAIMPSAYGFRIEIVPGICPAFADCPVNAAPSPGLIAYLNRRFHGPTNERERRPIAGGLCDQVMALFPDDARTKLSRVDWPDPDPLRTWFPAHSVLIGRPAKGSRNRLSVALQ
;
A
#
# COMPACT_ATOMS: atom_id res chain seq x y z
N MET A 1 -19.30 -7.35 -16.78
CA MET A 1 -17.93 -7.01 -17.24
C MET A 1 -17.02 -6.94 -16.03
N THR A 2 -16.60 -8.09 -15.55
CA THR A 2 -15.78 -8.31 -14.35
C THR A 2 -14.32 -8.45 -14.79
N GLY A 3 -13.60 -7.34 -14.84
CA GLY A 3 -12.16 -7.32 -15.10
C GLY A 3 -11.39 -7.45 -13.78
N VAL A 4 -11.34 -8.65 -13.20
CA VAL A 4 -10.35 -8.96 -12.17
C VAL A 4 -9.04 -9.21 -12.92
N LEU A 5 -8.20 -8.18 -12.99
CA LEU A 5 -6.80 -8.31 -13.41
C LEU A 5 -6.09 -9.22 -12.40
N ALA A 6 -6.03 -10.51 -12.73
CA ALA A 6 -5.12 -11.44 -12.11
C ALA A 6 -3.70 -11.05 -12.55
N ALA A 7 -3.05 -10.19 -11.77
CA ALA A 7 -1.62 -9.98 -11.91
C ALA A 7 -0.92 -11.32 -11.58
N LEU A 8 -0.33 -11.95 -12.58
CA LEU A 8 0.66 -13.01 -12.36
C LEU A 8 1.84 -12.37 -11.64
N ALA A 9 1.84 -12.42 -10.31
CA ALA A 9 3.06 -12.24 -9.53
C ALA A 9 3.88 -13.54 -9.69
N VAL A 10 4.75 -13.58 -10.70
CA VAL A 10 5.91 -14.46 -10.64
C VAL A 10 6.87 -13.77 -9.68
N ALA A 11 6.98 -14.31 -8.47
CA ALA A 11 8.01 -13.91 -7.53
C ALA A 11 9.02 -15.05 -7.44
N VAL A 12 10.25 -14.72 -7.80
CA VAL A 12 11.45 -15.54 -7.56
C VAL A 12 11.47 -15.92 -6.08
N ALA A 13 11.60 -17.22 -5.81
CA ALA A 13 11.92 -17.69 -4.47
C ALA A 13 13.33 -17.19 -4.12
N ILE A 14 13.43 -16.09 -3.38
CA ILE A 14 14.70 -15.67 -2.80
C ILE A 14 14.97 -16.61 -1.62
N ILE A 15 15.78 -17.62 -1.86
CA ILE A 15 16.52 -18.27 -0.77
C ILE A 15 17.52 -17.23 -0.30
N ALA A 16 17.19 -16.53 0.79
CA ALA A 16 18.15 -15.68 1.46
C ALA A 16 19.21 -16.58 2.08
N THR A 17 20.34 -16.78 1.39
CA THR A 17 21.58 -17.19 2.05
C THR A 17 22.03 -15.99 2.88
N VAL A 18 21.78 -16.05 4.19
CA VAL A 18 22.29 -15.06 5.14
C VAL A 18 23.76 -15.38 5.37
N ASP A 19 24.63 -14.86 4.51
CA ASP A 19 26.07 -14.81 4.78
C ASP A 19 26.37 -13.53 5.59
N GLY A 20 26.84 -13.73 6.82
CA GLY A 20 27.32 -12.67 7.72
C GLY A 20 26.22 -12.05 8.59
N ALA A 21 26.32 -12.22 9.91
CA ALA A 21 25.49 -11.49 10.86
C ALA A 21 25.94 -10.02 10.91
N GLU A 22 25.43 -9.19 10.00
CA GLU A 22 25.45 -7.74 10.19
C GLU A 22 24.75 -7.39 11.51
N ALA A 23 25.30 -6.41 12.24
CA ALA A 23 24.69 -5.95 13.48
C ALA A 23 23.26 -5.44 13.21
N ALA A 24 22.33 -5.75 14.11
CA ALA A 24 20.95 -5.28 13.99
C ALA A 24 20.91 -3.75 13.89
N ASP A 25 20.18 -3.23 12.90
CA ASP A 25 19.85 -1.81 12.83
C ASP A 25 18.77 -1.50 13.87
N VAL A 26 19.14 -0.75 14.91
CA VAL A 26 18.26 -0.40 16.02
C VAL A 26 17.77 1.02 15.84
N PHE A 27 16.46 1.18 15.63
CA PHE A 27 15.84 2.48 15.44
C PHE A 27 15.34 3.07 16.76
N ALA A 28 16.03 4.12 17.20
CA ALA A 28 15.64 4.94 18.35
C ALA A 28 15.69 6.42 17.95
N PRO A 29 14.55 7.07 17.67
CA PRO A 29 14.53 8.49 17.33
C PRO A 29 14.89 9.33 18.56
N ASP A 30 15.59 10.44 18.35
CA ASP A 30 15.88 11.40 19.41
C ASP A 30 14.61 12.11 19.89
N ALA A 31 14.63 12.58 21.14
CA ALA A 31 13.48 13.22 21.76
C ALA A 31 12.99 14.47 21.01
N ALA A 32 13.90 15.26 20.44
CA ALA A 32 13.54 16.49 19.74
C ALA A 32 12.84 16.20 18.41
N SER A 33 13.31 15.20 17.65
CA SER A 33 12.62 14.73 16.45
C SER A 33 11.22 14.19 16.77
N LEU A 34 11.10 13.43 17.86
CA LEU A 34 9.82 12.88 18.29
C LEU A 34 8.83 13.99 18.67
N GLU A 35 9.24 14.95 19.49
CA GLU A 35 8.43 16.12 19.86
C GLU A 35 8.02 16.96 18.65
N ARG A 36 8.96 17.18 17.71
CA ARG A 36 8.70 17.92 16.48
C ARG A 36 7.60 17.28 15.64
N VAL A 37 7.64 15.96 15.45
CA VAL A 37 6.63 15.25 14.65
C VAL A 37 5.33 15.09 15.42
N GLU A 38 5.39 14.85 16.74
CA GLU A 38 4.21 14.78 17.61
C GLU A 38 3.39 16.07 17.52
N ALA A 39 4.04 17.24 17.52
CA ALA A 39 3.39 18.54 17.38
C ALA A 39 2.70 18.76 16.02
N MET A 40 3.05 17.99 14.98
CA MET A 40 2.41 18.07 13.65
C MET A 40 1.15 17.21 13.55
N LEU A 41 0.94 16.28 14.48
CA LEU A 41 -0.15 15.31 14.43
C LEU A 41 -1.39 15.80 15.18
N PRO A 42 -2.61 15.51 14.68
CA PRO A 42 -3.84 15.72 15.45
C PRO A 42 -3.85 14.83 16.70
N ALA A 43 -4.56 15.26 17.75
CA ALA A 43 -4.68 14.52 19.01
C ALA A 43 -5.23 13.10 18.83
N MET A 44 -6.18 12.92 17.92
CA MET A 44 -6.74 11.62 17.53
C MET A 44 -6.45 11.32 16.06
N PRO A 45 -6.48 10.04 15.62
CA PRO A 45 -6.44 9.68 14.21
C PRO A 45 -7.46 10.46 13.37
N GLY A 46 -7.05 10.88 12.17
CA GLY A 46 -7.86 11.72 11.29
C GLY A 46 -7.18 12.04 9.96
N ARG A 47 -7.84 12.85 9.12
CA ARG A 47 -7.38 13.33 7.80
C ARG A 47 -7.23 12.28 6.69
N LEU A 48 -7.45 11.00 6.97
CA LEU A 48 -7.41 9.93 5.97
C LEU A 48 -8.80 9.62 5.37
N GLY A 49 -9.85 10.21 5.94
CA GLY A 49 -11.22 10.17 5.46
C GLY A 49 -12.23 10.49 6.56
N PRO A 50 -13.48 10.82 6.23
CA PRO A 50 -14.53 10.99 7.23
C PRO A 50 -14.98 9.64 7.79
N THR A 51 -15.28 9.58 9.08
CA THR A 51 -15.94 8.41 9.68
C THR A 51 -17.36 8.26 9.12
N VAL A 52 -17.96 7.09 9.36
CA VAL A 52 -19.34 6.81 8.98
C VAL A 52 -20.31 7.82 9.63
N ASP A 53 -19.99 8.46 10.75
CA ASP A 53 -20.94 9.40 11.34
C ASP A 53 -21.03 10.75 10.59
N ASP A 54 -20.09 11.07 9.70
CA ASP A 54 -20.22 12.20 8.76
C ASP A 54 -21.17 11.83 7.60
N ARG A 55 -22.46 11.76 7.90
CA ARG A 55 -23.50 11.44 6.91
C ARG A 55 -23.56 12.44 5.78
N ARG A 56 -23.11 13.69 5.97
CA ARG A 56 -23.10 14.69 4.90
C ARG A 56 -22.11 14.28 3.80
N ALA A 57 -20.88 13.94 4.17
CA ALA A 57 -19.84 13.52 3.22
C ALA A 57 -20.25 12.27 2.44
N TRP A 58 -20.73 11.25 3.16
CA TRP A 58 -21.10 9.97 2.54
C TRP A 58 -22.41 10.02 1.75
N SER A 59 -23.42 10.80 2.17
CA SER A 59 -24.64 11.00 1.39
C SER A 59 -24.39 11.76 0.09
N ALA A 60 -23.41 12.67 0.07
CA ALA A 60 -22.98 13.33 -1.16
C ALA A 60 -22.36 12.33 -2.15
N LEU A 61 -21.59 11.35 -1.64
CA LEU A 61 -21.04 10.27 -2.45
C LEU A 61 -22.13 9.30 -2.95
N ALA A 62 -23.12 8.95 -2.11
CA ALA A 62 -24.23 8.07 -2.46
C ALA A 62 -25.03 8.53 -3.70
N ARG A 63 -25.11 9.85 -3.92
CA ARG A 63 -25.78 10.44 -5.09
C ARG A 63 -24.99 10.27 -6.41
N ARG A 64 -23.70 9.95 -6.34
CA ARG A 64 -22.82 9.75 -7.50
C ARG A 64 -22.89 8.31 -8.00
N LYS A 65 -22.47 8.11 -9.26
CA LYS A 65 -22.35 6.77 -9.85
C LYS A 65 -21.42 5.88 -9.01
N GLN A 66 -20.26 6.41 -8.64
CA GLN A 66 -19.26 5.72 -7.80
C GLN A 66 -19.84 5.21 -6.47
N GLY A 67 -20.65 6.02 -5.76
CA GLY A 67 -21.29 5.59 -4.51
C GLY A 67 -22.27 4.42 -4.71
N ARG A 68 -23.07 4.46 -5.79
CA ARG A 68 -23.97 3.34 -6.13
C ARG A 68 -23.21 2.05 -6.47
N GLU A 69 -22.08 2.17 -7.16
CA GLU A 69 -21.22 1.02 -7.48
C GLU A 69 -20.59 0.39 -6.23
N LEU A 70 -20.18 1.20 -5.25
CA LEU A 70 -19.69 0.71 -3.96
C LEU A 70 -20.77 -0.09 -3.20
N VAL A 71 -21.99 0.42 -3.14
CA VAL A 71 -23.12 -0.28 -2.51
C VAL A 71 -23.47 -1.56 -3.26
N ALA A 72 -23.50 -1.53 -4.61
CA ALA A 72 -23.77 -2.72 -5.41
C ALA A 72 -22.71 -3.82 -5.18
N ARG A 73 -21.43 -3.45 -5.07
CA ARG A 73 -20.35 -4.38 -4.72
C ARG A 73 -20.52 -4.97 -3.33
N ALA A 74 -20.90 -4.17 -2.34
CA ALA A 74 -21.17 -4.64 -0.98
C ALA A 74 -22.34 -5.64 -0.95
N VAL A 75 -23.41 -5.37 -1.69
CA VAL A 75 -24.56 -6.30 -1.83
C VAL A 75 -24.14 -7.62 -2.48
N ALA A 76 -23.31 -7.58 -3.52
CA ALA A 76 -22.81 -8.80 -4.15
C ALA A 76 -22.03 -9.68 -3.15
N VAL A 77 -21.10 -9.08 -2.40
CA VAL A 77 -20.31 -9.76 -1.37
C VAL A 77 -21.17 -10.27 -0.22
N LEU A 78 -22.19 -9.52 0.20
CA LEU A 78 -23.10 -9.92 1.28
C LEU A 78 -23.83 -11.25 0.98
N ASN A 79 -24.11 -11.52 -0.30
CA ASN A 79 -24.80 -12.74 -0.74
C ASN A 79 -23.86 -13.93 -0.98
N GLU A 80 -22.55 -13.74 -0.88
CA GLU A 80 -21.57 -14.81 -1.01
C GLU A 80 -21.23 -15.37 0.38
N PRO A 81 -21.12 -16.71 0.53
CA PRO A 81 -20.65 -17.30 1.79
C PRO A 81 -19.21 -16.86 2.09
N LEU A 82 -18.87 -16.73 3.36
CA LEU A 82 -17.50 -16.49 3.79
C LEU A 82 -16.65 -17.74 3.46
N PRO A 83 -15.64 -17.66 2.56
CA PRO A 83 -14.84 -18.83 2.21
C PRO A 83 -14.08 -19.34 3.43
N GLU A 84 -13.94 -20.64 3.64
CA GLU A 84 -13.22 -21.20 4.79
C GLU A 84 -11.73 -21.42 4.45
N ILE A 85 -10.82 -20.97 5.32
CA ILE A 85 -9.39 -21.29 5.23
C ILE A 85 -9.06 -22.41 6.22
N THR A 86 -8.95 -23.63 5.72
CA THR A 86 -8.58 -24.81 6.53
C THR A 86 -7.07 -24.91 6.70
N ASP A 87 -6.63 -25.68 7.70
CA ASP A 87 -5.22 -26.02 7.88
C ASP A 87 -4.63 -26.68 6.63
N ASP A 88 -5.37 -27.56 5.97
CA ASP A 88 -4.90 -28.24 4.75
C ASP A 88 -4.70 -27.26 3.59
N LEU A 89 -5.57 -26.26 3.43
CA LEU A 89 -5.41 -25.23 2.41
C LEU A 89 -4.20 -24.33 2.68
N TYR A 90 -3.92 -24.01 3.95
CA TYR A 90 -2.72 -23.25 4.31
C TYR A 90 -1.45 -24.10 4.09
N LEU A 91 -1.45 -25.35 4.57
CA LEU A 91 -0.30 -26.25 4.51
C LEU A 91 0.00 -26.80 3.12
N ASP A 92 -0.91 -26.65 2.17
CA ASP A 92 -0.75 -27.12 0.79
C ASP A 92 0.55 -26.64 0.14
N TYR A 93 0.94 -25.38 0.33
CA TYR A 93 2.21 -24.86 -0.17
C TYR A 93 3.41 -25.63 0.40
N SER A 94 3.42 -25.87 1.72
CA SER A 94 4.53 -26.60 2.38
C SER A 94 4.63 -28.06 1.94
N ARG A 95 3.52 -28.65 1.48
CA ARG A 95 3.44 -30.06 1.05
C ARG A 95 3.72 -30.22 -0.45
N THR A 96 3.27 -29.28 -1.28
CA THR A 96 3.23 -29.44 -2.74
C THR A 96 3.88 -28.31 -3.54
N GLY A 97 4.25 -27.20 -2.88
CA GLY A 97 4.67 -25.96 -3.53
C GLY A 97 3.52 -25.16 -4.16
N ASN A 98 2.26 -25.64 -4.08
CA ASN A 98 1.13 -24.90 -4.62
C ASN A 98 0.71 -23.76 -3.69
N ARG A 99 1.06 -22.53 -4.05
CA ARG A 99 0.64 -21.33 -3.30
C ARG A 99 -0.77 -20.84 -3.65
N ARG A 100 -1.25 -21.14 -4.87
CA ARG A 100 -2.43 -20.45 -5.44
C ARG A 100 -3.72 -20.74 -4.68
N ARG A 101 -3.94 -21.98 -4.23
CA ARG A 101 -5.22 -22.39 -3.62
C ARG A 101 -5.45 -21.73 -2.26
N GLY A 102 -4.46 -21.80 -1.37
CA GLY A 102 -4.53 -21.14 -0.05
C GLY A 102 -4.60 -19.62 -0.18
N GLU A 103 -3.74 -19.02 -1.00
CA GLU A 103 -3.71 -17.56 -1.18
C GLU A 103 -4.99 -17.01 -1.84
N ALA A 104 -5.58 -17.71 -2.80
CA ALA A 104 -6.86 -17.30 -3.39
C ALA A 104 -7.98 -17.29 -2.34
N THR A 105 -8.00 -18.28 -1.45
CA THR A 105 -8.98 -18.37 -0.35
C THR A 105 -8.80 -17.24 0.66
N LEU A 106 -7.56 -16.98 1.09
CA LEU A 106 -7.23 -15.85 1.96
C LEU A 106 -7.62 -14.50 1.32
N SER A 107 -7.28 -14.31 0.05
CA SER A 107 -7.60 -13.09 -0.71
C SER A 107 -9.11 -12.88 -0.82
N ALA A 108 -9.86 -13.92 -1.18
CA ALA A 108 -11.32 -13.86 -1.27
C ALA A 108 -11.95 -13.41 0.05
N ARG A 109 -11.55 -14.02 1.18
CA ARG A 109 -12.00 -13.64 2.54
C ARG A 109 -11.70 -12.18 2.86
N ARG A 110 -10.44 -11.76 2.71
CA ARG A 110 -9.96 -10.43 3.10
C ARG A 110 -10.55 -9.33 2.22
N SER A 111 -10.81 -9.61 0.94
CA SER A 111 -11.40 -8.65 -0.01
C SER A 111 -12.86 -8.28 0.29
N ARG A 112 -13.55 -9.08 1.12
CA ARG A 112 -14.91 -8.78 1.59
C ARG A 112 -14.94 -7.53 2.46
N ILE A 113 -13.91 -7.33 3.29
CA ILE A 113 -13.87 -6.26 4.30
C ILE A 113 -13.99 -4.87 3.63
N PRO A 114 -13.12 -4.46 2.67
CA PRO A 114 -13.25 -3.15 2.04
C PRO A 114 -14.60 -2.94 1.34
N ALA A 115 -15.16 -3.98 0.72
CA ALA A 115 -16.44 -3.89 0.03
C ALA A 115 -17.59 -3.61 1.01
N LEU A 116 -17.69 -4.38 2.09
CA LEU A 116 -18.73 -4.22 3.11
C LEU A 116 -18.57 -2.89 3.85
N VAL A 117 -17.34 -2.49 4.19
CA VAL A 117 -17.06 -1.22 4.87
C VAL A 117 -17.47 -0.02 4.01
N LEU A 118 -17.06 0.02 2.75
CA LEU A 118 -17.42 1.15 1.87
C LEU A 118 -18.92 1.18 1.57
N GLY A 119 -19.57 0.01 1.42
CA GLY A 119 -21.02 -0.08 1.30
C GLY A 119 -21.75 0.48 2.52
N GLU A 120 -21.34 0.07 3.72
CA GLU A 120 -21.89 0.56 4.98
C GLU A 120 -21.62 2.05 5.16
N CYS A 121 -20.42 2.53 4.85
CA CYS A 121 -20.10 3.95 4.91
C CYS A 121 -21.00 4.77 3.98
N VAL A 122 -21.28 4.31 2.76
CA VAL A 122 -22.16 5.02 1.83
C VAL A 122 -23.63 4.96 2.25
N GLU A 123 -24.11 3.81 2.71
CA GLU A 123 -25.53 3.57 2.99
C GLU A 123 -25.94 3.98 4.41
N GLY A 124 -25.14 3.63 5.41
CA GLY A 124 -25.36 3.94 6.82
C GLY A 124 -26.56 3.25 7.48
N SER A 125 -27.11 2.20 6.86
CA SER A 125 -28.32 1.49 7.31
C SER A 125 -28.05 0.33 8.27
N GLY A 126 -26.79 -0.07 8.45
CA GLY A 126 -26.38 -1.17 9.31
C GLY A 126 -26.51 -2.57 8.69
N ARG A 127 -27.05 -2.71 7.47
CA ARG A 127 -27.33 -4.04 6.89
C ARG A 127 -26.09 -4.87 6.59
N PHE A 128 -24.92 -4.25 6.45
CA PHE A 128 -23.67 -4.97 6.17
C PHE A 128 -22.91 -5.34 7.44
N LEU A 129 -23.25 -4.73 8.59
CA LEU A 129 -22.51 -4.89 9.84
C LEU A 129 -22.46 -6.34 10.33
N PRO A 130 -23.54 -7.16 10.32
CA PRO A 130 -23.47 -8.53 10.82
C PRO A 130 -22.45 -9.40 10.06
N ALA A 131 -22.49 -9.37 8.73
CA ALA A 131 -21.56 -10.13 7.88
C ALA A 131 -20.12 -9.58 7.96
N LEU A 132 -19.97 -8.27 8.10
CA LEU A 132 -18.67 -7.65 8.30
C LEU A 132 -18.06 -8.10 9.64
N GLU A 133 -18.82 -8.04 10.74
CA GLU A 133 -18.32 -8.45 12.06
C GLU A 133 -17.96 -9.93 12.12
N GLU A 134 -18.75 -10.80 11.48
CA GLU A 134 -18.40 -12.22 11.32
C GLU A 134 -17.07 -12.37 10.56
N THR A 135 -16.91 -11.66 9.45
CA THR A 135 -15.68 -11.68 8.65
C THR A 135 -14.48 -11.18 9.47
N LEU A 136 -14.64 -10.07 10.21
CA LEU A 136 -13.58 -9.50 11.05
C LEU A 136 -13.15 -10.48 12.15
N ARG A 137 -14.09 -11.05 12.90
CA ARG A 137 -13.79 -12.06 13.93
C ARG A 137 -13.09 -13.28 13.31
N SER A 138 -13.58 -13.76 12.17
CA SER A 138 -13.00 -14.91 11.48
C SER A 138 -11.56 -14.65 11.00
N VAL A 139 -11.28 -13.47 10.44
CA VAL A 139 -9.94 -13.08 9.97
C VAL A 139 -8.98 -12.83 11.14
N CYS A 140 -9.45 -12.22 12.23
CA CYS A 140 -8.67 -12.05 13.45
C CYS A 140 -8.34 -13.38 14.14
N ALA A 141 -9.14 -14.42 13.91
CA ALA A 141 -8.90 -15.77 14.44
C ALA A 141 -7.96 -16.63 13.56
N GLU A 142 -7.55 -16.16 12.37
CA GLU A 142 -6.61 -16.89 11.51
C GLU A 142 -5.29 -17.19 12.25
N LYS A 143 -4.79 -18.43 12.14
CA LYS A 143 -3.54 -18.85 12.80
C LYS A 143 -2.33 -17.99 12.42
N SER A 144 -2.33 -17.52 11.17
CA SER A 144 -1.28 -16.65 10.62
C SER A 144 -1.93 -15.65 9.66
N TRP A 145 -1.40 -14.42 9.64
CA TRP A 145 -1.73 -13.42 8.61
C TRP A 145 -0.75 -13.42 7.43
N VAL A 146 0.39 -14.09 7.59
CA VAL A 146 1.44 -14.27 6.59
C VAL A 146 0.98 -15.25 5.53
N LEU A 147 1.36 -15.03 4.27
CA LEU A 147 1.04 -15.97 3.19
C LEU A 147 1.75 -17.32 3.41
N PRO A 148 1.13 -18.46 3.05
CA PRO A 148 1.79 -19.76 3.15
C PRO A 148 3.16 -19.82 2.49
N ALA A 149 3.33 -19.13 1.35
CA ALA A 149 4.60 -19.05 0.62
C ALA A 149 5.72 -18.31 1.37
N HIS A 150 5.36 -17.48 2.35
CA HIS A 150 6.30 -16.67 3.15
C HIS A 150 6.56 -17.28 4.54
N ASP A 151 5.93 -18.40 4.86
CA ASP A 151 6.04 -19.11 6.14
C ASP A 151 6.68 -20.50 5.95
N ALA A 152 7.82 -20.56 5.25
CA ALA A 152 8.45 -21.82 4.83
C ALA A 152 8.71 -22.81 5.99
N ASN A 153 9.07 -22.30 7.17
CA ASN A 153 9.32 -23.10 8.38
C ASN A 153 8.07 -23.33 9.25
N LEU A 154 6.91 -22.81 8.82
CA LEU A 154 5.63 -22.85 9.53
C LEU A 154 5.70 -22.26 10.94
N GLU A 155 6.57 -21.29 11.18
CA GLU A 155 6.73 -20.68 12.51
C GLU A 155 5.53 -19.80 12.85
N ASN A 156 4.99 -19.07 11.87
CA ASN A 156 3.78 -18.28 12.06
C ASN A 156 2.56 -19.18 12.25
N PHE A 157 2.39 -20.16 11.35
CA PHE A 157 1.27 -21.09 11.42
C PHE A 157 1.21 -21.87 12.75
N ARG A 158 2.37 -22.22 13.31
CA ARG A 158 2.50 -22.92 14.61
C ARG A 158 2.50 -21.98 15.82
N GLY A 159 2.43 -20.65 15.62
CA GLY A 159 2.45 -19.66 16.70
C GLY A 159 3.79 -19.53 17.43
N LYS A 160 4.90 -19.94 16.81
CA LYS A 160 6.26 -19.84 17.40
C LYS A 160 6.88 -18.45 17.21
N LEU A 161 6.53 -17.78 16.12
CA LEU A 161 6.96 -16.44 15.78
C LEU A 161 5.79 -15.72 15.11
N VAL A 162 5.71 -14.40 15.27
CA VAL A 162 4.76 -13.57 14.54
C VAL A 162 5.55 -12.57 13.71
N THR A 163 5.56 -12.77 12.40
CA THR A 163 6.26 -11.91 11.45
C THR A 163 5.28 -11.09 10.61
N ILE A 164 5.83 -10.06 9.96
CA ILE A 164 5.09 -9.18 9.06
C ILE A 164 5.54 -9.44 7.63
N ASP A 165 4.59 -9.59 6.73
CA ASP A 165 4.80 -9.68 5.28
C ASP A 165 3.89 -8.70 4.53
N LEU A 166 3.94 -8.76 3.19
CA LEU A 166 3.13 -7.92 2.32
C LEU A 166 1.62 -8.05 2.61
N ALA A 167 1.15 -9.25 2.94
CA ALA A 167 -0.27 -9.52 3.13
C ALA A 167 -0.74 -9.15 4.54
N SER A 168 0.05 -9.44 5.56
CA SER A 168 -0.29 -9.12 6.95
C SER A 168 -0.23 -7.62 7.21
N SER A 169 0.75 -6.91 6.66
CA SER A 169 0.83 -5.44 6.74
C SER A 169 -0.37 -4.75 6.07
N ALA A 170 -0.75 -5.18 4.86
CA ALA A 170 -1.92 -4.65 4.16
C ALA A 170 -3.25 -4.98 4.87
N LEU A 171 -3.36 -6.19 5.43
CA LEU A 171 -4.51 -6.58 6.24
C LEU A 171 -4.60 -5.74 7.52
N GLY A 172 -3.50 -5.55 8.24
CA GLY A 172 -3.43 -4.71 9.42
C GLY A 172 -3.93 -3.30 9.14
N TRP A 173 -3.50 -2.69 8.04
CA TRP A 173 -4.00 -1.38 7.66
C TRP A 173 -5.50 -1.38 7.32
N THR A 174 -5.97 -2.41 6.63
CA THR A 174 -7.40 -2.55 6.30
C THR A 174 -8.25 -2.65 7.57
N LEU A 175 -7.81 -3.42 8.57
CA LEU A 175 -8.54 -3.58 9.83
C LEU A 175 -8.53 -2.31 10.67
N ALA A 176 -7.38 -1.64 10.79
CA ALA A 176 -7.29 -0.35 11.49
C ALA A 176 -8.18 0.73 10.84
N THR A 177 -8.18 0.79 9.50
CA THR A 177 -9.05 1.71 8.75
C THR A 177 -10.53 1.36 8.92
N THR A 178 -10.87 0.07 8.98
CA THR A 178 -12.24 -0.40 9.22
C THR A 178 -12.76 0.07 10.58
N GLU A 179 -11.94 -0.12 11.63
CA GLU A 179 -12.28 0.30 12.98
C GLU A 179 -12.39 1.82 13.10
N TYR A 180 -11.48 2.57 12.47
CA TYR A 180 -11.54 4.03 12.38
C TYR A 180 -12.83 4.52 11.70
N LEU A 181 -13.15 3.98 10.52
CA LEU A 181 -14.29 4.46 9.74
C LEU A 181 -15.62 4.15 10.41
N LEU A 182 -15.79 2.94 10.94
CA LEU A 182 -17.08 2.50 11.48
C LEU A 182 -17.24 2.81 12.98
N GLY A 183 -16.14 2.91 13.72
CA GLY A 183 -16.14 3.27 15.13
C GLY A 183 -17.22 2.54 15.94
N SER A 184 -18.09 3.31 16.59
CA SER A 184 -19.14 2.77 17.46
C SER A 184 -20.24 1.97 16.74
N ARG A 185 -20.28 1.95 15.40
CA ARG A 185 -21.17 1.07 14.63
C ARG A 185 -20.77 -0.40 14.73
N LEU A 186 -19.50 -0.69 15.01
CA LEU A 186 -19.04 -2.03 15.32
C LEU A 186 -19.27 -2.33 16.80
N SER A 187 -19.69 -3.56 17.09
CA SER A 187 -19.87 -4.03 18.46
C SER A 187 -18.57 -3.85 19.28
N PRO A 188 -18.67 -3.56 20.58
CA PRO A 188 -17.50 -3.43 21.45
C PRO A 188 -16.59 -4.67 21.42
N ASP A 189 -17.19 -5.85 21.26
CA ASP A 189 -16.49 -7.13 21.13
C ASP A 189 -15.61 -7.19 19.87
N THR A 190 -16.20 -6.92 18.70
CA THR A 190 -15.47 -6.89 17.43
C THR A 190 -14.33 -5.86 17.47
N ARG A 191 -14.58 -4.66 18.01
CA ARG A 191 -13.53 -3.63 18.14
C ARG A 191 -12.37 -4.11 19.01
N ARG A 192 -12.66 -4.78 20.12
CA ARG A 192 -11.63 -5.35 21.01
C ARG A 192 -10.81 -6.40 20.26
N VAL A 193 -11.46 -7.38 19.63
CA VAL A 193 -10.80 -8.45 18.87
C VAL A 193 -9.90 -7.89 17.76
N VAL A 194 -10.36 -6.86 17.03
CA VAL A 194 -9.56 -6.20 15.99
C VAL A 194 -8.33 -5.51 16.58
N ARG A 195 -8.49 -4.75 17.66
CA ARG A 195 -7.37 -4.04 18.32
C ARG A 195 -6.34 -5.00 18.89
N ASP A 196 -6.79 -6.06 19.56
CA ASP A 196 -5.89 -7.08 20.11
C ASP A 196 -5.10 -7.76 18.98
N ALA A 197 -5.76 -8.11 17.88
CA ALA A 197 -5.11 -8.68 16.71
C ALA A 197 -4.08 -7.74 16.07
N LEU A 198 -4.39 -6.44 15.95
CA LEU A 198 -3.46 -5.43 15.44
C LEU A 198 -2.23 -5.27 16.34
N GLN A 199 -2.44 -5.26 17.66
CA GLN A 199 -1.35 -5.17 18.63
C GLN A 199 -0.40 -6.35 18.49
N THR A 200 -0.92 -7.58 18.58
CA THR A 200 -0.12 -8.81 18.57
C THR A 200 0.51 -9.10 17.20
N ARG A 201 -0.15 -8.75 16.09
CA ARG A 201 0.31 -9.16 14.75
C ARG A 201 1.00 -8.07 13.94
N ILE A 202 0.87 -6.80 14.32
CA ILE A 202 1.41 -5.67 13.55
C ILE A 202 2.28 -4.77 14.41
N PHE A 203 1.72 -4.20 15.47
CA PHE A 203 2.41 -3.14 16.21
C PHE A 203 3.58 -3.70 17.04
N GLU A 204 3.33 -4.69 17.89
CA GLU A 204 4.37 -5.30 18.72
C GLU A 204 5.48 -5.96 17.88
N PRO A 205 5.18 -6.78 16.85
CA PRO A 205 6.23 -7.29 15.99
C PRO A 205 7.04 -6.17 15.33
N TYR A 206 6.40 -5.15 14.75
CA TYR A 206 7.17 -4.07 14.13
C TYR A 206 8.11 -3.36 15.12
N ARG A 207 7.67 -3.14 16.36
CA ARG A 207 8.53 -2.56 17.42
C ARG A 207 9.72 -3.45 17.72
N ARG A 208 9.51 -4.76 17.87
CA ARG A 208 10.59 -5.73 18.09
C ARG A 208 11.58 -5.78 16.92
N MET A 209 11.09 -5.65 15.67
CA MET A 209 11.97 -5.57 14.50
C MET A 209 12.88 -4.34 14.57
N CYS A 210 12.29 -3.17 14.85
CA CYS A 210 13.03 -1.91 14.98
C CYS A 210 13.97 -1.89 16.19
N ALA A 211 13.72 -2.71 17.20
CA ALA A 211 14.59 -2.88 18.37
C ALA A 211 15.71 -3.92 18.15
N GLY A 212 15.76 -4.60 16.99
CA GLY A 212 16.71 -5.67 16.72
C GLY A 212 16.40 -6.99 17.44
N GLU A 213 15.20 -7.13 18.02
CA GLU A 213 14.76 -8.29 18.81
C GLU A 213 14.12 -9.39 17.94
N GLN A 214 14.02 -9.17 16.63
CA GLN A 214 13.60 -10.16 15.65
C GLN A 214 14.10 -9.80 14.23
N PRO A 215 14.00 -10.71 13.24
CA PRO A 215 14.50 -10.47 11.88
C PRO A 215 13.89 -9.22 11.24
N GLN A 216 14.75 -8.41 10.63
CA GLN A 216 14.40 -7.09 10.08
C GLN A 216 14.71 -6.96 8.58
N TRP A 217 14.79 -8.08 7.87
CA TRP A 217 15.30 -8.11 6.49
C TRP A 217 14.56 -7.17 5.54
N TRP A 218 13.22 -7.09 5.59
CA TRP A 218 12.46 -6.22 4.68
C TRP A 218 12.51 -4.74 5.09
N LEU A 219 12.79 -4.42 6.35
CA LEU A 219 13.07 -3.04 6.77
C LEU A 219 14.33 -2.49 6.09
N LEU A 220 15.30 -3.35 5.83
CA LEU A 220 16.58 -3.01 5.23
C LEU A 220 16.65 -3.29 3.72
N ALA A 221 15.65 -4.00 3.18
CA ALA A 221 15.60 -4.36 1.78
C ALA A 221 15.54 -3.13 0.86
N ARG A 222 16.28 -3.21 -0.26
CA ARG A 222 16.31 -2.18 -1.32
C ARG A 222 15.37 -2.52 -2.48
N MET A 223 14.16 -2.99 -2.15
CA MET A 223 13.15 -3.37 -3.13
C MET A 223 11.75 -3.20 -2.56
N ASN A 224 10.74 -3.57 -3.35
CA ASN A 224 9.32 -3.29 -3.09
C ASN A 224 8.82 -3.70 -1.68
N TRP A 225 9.31 -4.79 -1.08
CA TRP A 225 8.87 -5.24 0.25
C TRP A 225 9.05 -4.17 1.32
N ASN A 226 10.11 -3.37 1.26
CA ASN A 226 10.30 -2.27 2.20
C ASN A 226 9.13 -1.29 2.10
N SER A 227 8.87 -0.76 0.91
CA SER A 227 7.79 0.22 0.70
C SER A 227 6.40 -0.33 1.02
N VAL A 228 6.11 -1.59 0.66
CA VAL A 228 4.79 -2.20 0.84
C VAL A 228 4.52 -2.48 2.31
N CYS A 229 5.42 -3.18 3.00
CA CYS A 229 5.25 -3.51 4.41
C CYS A 229 5.24 -2.25 5.28
N LEU A 230 6.14 -1.30 5.00
CA LEU A 230 6.23 -0.06 5.76
C LEU A 230 4.98 0.81 5.56
N ALA A 231 4.42 0.87 4.35
CA ALA A 231 3.13 1.53 4.10
C ALA A 231 2.00 0.91 4.93
N GLY A 232 1.88 -0.43 4.91
CA GLY A 232 0.85 -1.14 5.67
C GLY A 232 0.96 -0.93 7.18
N VAL A 233 2.15 -1.12 7.76
CA VAL A 233 2.36 -0.98 9.21
C VAL A 233 2.16 0.47 9.65
N THR A 234 2.78 1.43 8.96
CA THR A 234 2.67 2.85 9.32
C THR A 234 1.22 3.32 9.15
N GLY A 235 0.57 2.95 8.06
CA GLY A 235 -0.82 3.27 7.81
C GLY A 235 -1.77 2.72 8.89
N ALA A 236 -1.54 1.48 9.33
CA ALA A 236 -2.29 0.88 10.44
C ALA A 236 -2.09 1.66 11.75
N ALA A 237 -0.85 2.03 12.06
CA ALA A 237 -0.54 2.80 13.27
C ALA A 237 -1.18 4.19 13.26
N LEU A 238 -1.08 4.90 12.13
CA LEU A 238 -1.62 6.26 11.99
C LEU A 238 -3.15 6.33 12.00
N THR A 239 -3.82 5.22 11.69
CA THR A 239 -5.29 5.11 11.72
C THR A 239 -5.81 4.51 13.02
N GLY A 240 -5.12 3.53 13.60
CA GLY A 240 -5.61 2.73 14.73
C GLY A 240 -5.09 3.13 16.11
N LEU A 241 -3.92 3.77 16.21
CA LEU A 241 -3.35 4.17 17.51
C LEU A 241 -3.87 5.53 17.94
N THR A 242 -4.32 5.64 19.18
CA THR A 242 -4.81 6.92 19.73
C THR A 242 -3.67 7.77 20.28
N ASP A 243 -2.64 7.14 20.85
CA ASP A 243 -1.48 7.85 21.39
C ASP A 243 -0.75 8.62 20.28
N ARG A 244 -0.61 9.94 20.49
CA ARG A 244 -0.04 10.85 19.50
C ARG A 244 1.47 10.68 19.39
N ARG A 245 2.15 10.41 20.51
CA ARG A 245 3.60 10.26 20.55
C ARG A 245 4.03 8.95 19.90
N GLU A 246 3.26 7.89 20.10
CA GLU A 246 3.45 6.62 19.43
C GLU A 246 3.27 6.76 17.91
N ARG A 247 2.20 7.42 17.46
CA ARG A 247 2.03 7.73 16.02
C ARG A 247 3.21 8.53 15.45
N ALA A 248 3.75 9.49 16.21
CA ALA A 248 4.93 10.24 15.79
C ALA A 248 6.18 9.35 15.62
N TRP A 249 6.36 8.36 16.50
CA TRP A 249 7.43 7.37 16.39
C TRP A 249 7.30 6.57 15.08
N TYR A 250 6.10 6.15 14.69
CA TYR A 250 5.86 5.44 13.42
C TYR A 250 6.13 6.33 12.20
N VAL A 251 5.80 7.64 12.24
CA VAL A 251 6.17 8.57 11.16
C VAL A 251 7.68 8.66 11.00
N LEU A 252 8.43 8.75 12.10
CA LEU A 252 9.89 8.83 12.07
C LEU A 252 10.52 7.52 11.58
N ALA A 253 9.99 6.37 12.01
CA ALA A 253 10.43 5.06 11.52
C ALA A 253 10.17 4.92 10.02
N ALA A 254 8.99 5.36 9.55
CA ALA A 254 8.68 5.40 8.12
C ALA A 254 9.62 6.33 7.35
N GLU A 255 9.91 7.51 7.89
CA GLU A 255 10.85 8.46 7.32
C GLU A 255 12.25 7.84 7.18
N HIS A 256 12.74 7.15 8.21
CA HIS A 256 14.05 6.49 8.21
C HIS A 256 14.11 5.31 7.22
N TYR A 257 13.25 4.31 7.41
CA TYR A 257 13.34 3.04 6.68
C TYR A 257 12.90 3.11 5.23
N SER A 258 12.01 4.06 4.86
CA SER A 258 11.56 4.19 3.46
C SER A 258 12.67 4.62 2.50
N MET A 259 13.79 5.13 3.02
CA MET A 259 14.98 5.41 2.22
C MET A 259 15.56 4.15 1.59
N ASN A 260 15.41 2.98 2.22
CA ASN A 260 15.96 1.74 1.70
C ASN A 260 15.29 1.33 0.39
N ALA A 261 13.96 1.47 0.25
CA ALA A 261 13.29 1.28 -1.03
C ALA A 261 13.81 2.23 -2.13
N LEU A 262 14.08 3.50 -1.80
CA LEU A 262 14.60 4.47 -2.78
C LEU A 262 16.02 4.15 -3.24
N LYS A 263 16.86 3.57 -2.38
CA LYS A 263 18.19 3.05 -2.76
C LYS A 263 18.13 1.87 -3.74
N GLY A 264 16.95 1.30 -3.96
CA GLY A 264 16.71 0.27 -4.97
C GLY A 264 16.55 0.80 -6.39
N PHE A 265 16.38 2.11 -6.55
CA PHE A 265 16.40 2.78 -7.85
C PHE A 265 17.78 3.33 -8.14
N THR A 266 18.12 3.40 -9.41
CA THR A 266 19.33 4.10 -9.88
C THR A 266 19.19 5.61 -9.75
N GLU A 267 20.31 6.33 -9.89
CA GLU A 267 20.33 7.80 -9.83
C GLU A 267 19.44 8.44 -10.90
N ASP A 268 19.31 7.80 -12.07
CA ASP A 268 18.42 8.22 -13.15
C ASP A 268 16.97 7.73 -12.96
N GLY A 269 16.64 7.10 -11.82
CA GLY A 269 15.29 6.65 -11.47
C GLY A 269 14.80 5.40 -12.20
N TYR A 270 15.68 4.69 -12.91
CA TYR A 270 15.33 3.40 -13.51
C TYR A 270 14.93 2.39 -12.43
N CYS A 271 13.94 1.55 -12.76
CA CYS A 271 13.46 0.47 -11.91
C CYS A 271 13.90 -0.86 -12.51
N ASP A 272 14.85 -1.53 -11.85
CA ASP A 272 15.45 -2.78 -12.30
C ASP A 272 14.44 -3.92 -12.40
N GLU A 273 13.42 -3.90 -11.53
CA GLU A 273 12.32 -4.87 -11.51
C GLU A 273 11.25 -4.59 -12.58
N GLY A 274 11.34 -3.47 -13.28
CA GLY A 274 10.43 -3.06 -14.35
C GLY A 274 9.12 -2.40 -13.87
N VAL A 275 8.26 -2.06 -14.83
CA VAL A 275 7.04 -1.25 -14.63
C VAL A 275 6.03 -1.86 -13.66
N SER A 276 5.88 -3.19 -13.64
CA SER A 276 4.96 -3.86 -12.71
C SER A 276 5.39 -3.67 -11.26
N TYR A 277 6.68 -3.83 -10.98
CA TYR A 277 7.21 -3.65 -9.64
C TYR A 277 7.38 -2.18 -9.28
N TRP A 278 7.58 -1.28 -10.25
CA TRP A 278 7.43 0.15 -10.01
C TRP A 278 6.00 0.49 -9.56
N ASN A 279 4.97 0.01 -10.27
CA ASN A 279 3.58 0.20 -9.88
C ASN A 279 3.31 -0.34 -8.46
N TYR A 280 3.90 -1.48 -8.12
CA TYR A 280 3.71 -2.11 -6.82
C TYR A 280 4.51 -1.40 -5.72
N GLY A 281 5.84 -1.43 -5.77
CA GLY A 281 6.73 -0.85 -4.78
C GLY A 281 6.61 0.67 -4.70
N PHE A 282 6.90 1.39 -5.80
CA PHE A 282 6.82 2.86 -5.78
C PHE A 282 5.39 3.36 -5.56
N GLY A 283 4.38 2.62 -6.04
CA GLY A 283 2.98 2.90 -5.71
C GLY A 283 2.71 2.87 -4.19
N HIS A 284 3.21 1.86 -3.47
CA HIS A 284 3.08 1.81 -2.01
C HIS A 284 3.93 2.86 -1.29
N TYR A 285 5.11 3.20 -1.83
CA TYR A 285 5.88 4.36 -1.35
C TYR A 285 5.07 5.66 -1.48
N ALA A 286 4.39 5.88 -2.60
CA ALA A 286 3.52 7.04 -2.82
C ALA A 286 2.32 7.05 -1.87
N VAL A 287 1.71 5.89 -1.60
CA VAL A 287 0.63 5.76 -0.60
C VAL A 287 1.12 6.07 0.82
N LEU A 288 2.31 5.58 1.20
CA LEU A 288 2.95 5.91 2.49
C LEU A 288 3.21 7.41 2.59
N ALA A 289 3.83 7.99 1.56
CA ALA A 289 4.14 9.41 1.49
C ALA A 289 2.89 10.27 1.63
N GLU A 290 1.83 9.94 0.91
CA GLU A 290 0.55 10.64 0.99
C GLU A 290 -0.10 10.51 2.36
N THR A 291 -0.08 9.32 2.95
CA THR A 291 -0.64 9.07 4.29
C THR A 291 0.07 9.94 5.33
N VAL A 292 1.40 9.92 5.37
CA VAL A 292 2.22 10.73 6.28
C VAL A 292 1.99 12.23 6.05
N ARG A 293 1.95 12.66 4.78
CA ARG A 293 1.70 14.05 4.41
C ARG A 293 0.35 14.55 4.91
N ARG A 294 -0.72 13.76 4.75
CA ARG A 294 -2.05 14.12 5.22
C ARG A 294 -2.11 14.24 6.74
N VAL A 295 -1.64 13.23 7.48
CA VAL A 295 -1.76 13.24 8.96
C VAL A 295 -0.91 14.32 9.62
N THR A 296 0.22 14.70 9.00
CA THR A 296 1.10 15.78 9.49
C THR A 296 0.77 17.15 8.89
N TYR A 297 -0.32 17.26 8.12
CA TYR A 297 -0.71 18.47 7.37
C TYR A 297 0.42 19.07 6.51
N GLY A 298 1.23 18.21 5.91
CA GLY A 298 2.40 18.57 5.09
C GLY A 298 3.68 18.84 5.90
N GLY A 299 3.65 18.67 7.23
CA GLY A 299 4.82 18.80 8.09
C GLY A 299 5.94 17.82 7.73
N VAL A 300 5.58 16.60 7.35
CA VAL A 300 6.48 15.59 6.76
C VAL A 300 5.96 15.23 5.36
N ASP A 301 6.81 15.33 4.34
CA ASP A 301 6.42 15.07 2.95
C ASP A 301 7.52 14.23 2.28
N LEU A 302 7.35 12.90 2.31
CA LEU A 302 8.35 11.96 1.81
C LEU A 302 8.56 12.09 0.30
N MET A 303 7.52 12.48 -0.44
CA MET A 303 7.58 12.68 -1.89
C MET A 303 8.38 13.95 -2.29
N ALA A 304 8.68 14.84 -1.33
CA ALA A 304 9.54 16.00 -1.57
C ALA A 304 11.05 15.68 -1.48
N ARG A 305 11.43 14.46 -1.08
CA ARG A 305 12.83 14.02 -1.00
C ARG A 305 13.47 14.00 -2.37
N ARG A 306 14.74 14.37 -2.47
CA ARG A 306 15.52 14.33 -3.71
C ARG A 306 15.50 12.93 -4.33
N GLU A 307 15.64 11.92 -3.49
CA GLU A 307 15.74 10.51 -3.85
C GLU A 307 14.41 9.94 -4.38
N ALA A 308 13.28 10.60 -4.11
CA ALA A 308 11.97 10.20 -4.62
C ALA A 308 11.70 10.78 -6.02
N ILE A 309 12.39 11.86 -6.43
CA ILE A 309 12.05 12.61 -7.64
C ILE A 309 12.25 11.79 -8.91
N MET A 310 13.44 11.25 -9.15
CA MET A 310 13.71 10.48 -10.36
C MET A 310 12.89 9.18 -10.43
N PRO A 311 12.76 8.38 -9.35
CA PRO A 311 11.86 7.22 -9.34
C PRO A 311 10.39 7.58 -9.60
N SER A 312 9.92 8.74 -9.15
CA SER A 312 8.56 9.19 -9.42
C SER A 312 8.29 9.49 -10.90
N ALA A 313 9.32 9.83 -11.67
CA ALA A 313 9.19 10.09 -13.10
C ALA A 313 9.34 8.85 -13.98
N TYR A 314 9.72 7.70 -13.41
CA TYR A 314 10.05 6.48 -14.18
C TYR A 314 8.93 6.08 -15.14
N GLY A 315 7.68 5.97 -14.66
CA GLY A 315 6.54 5.56 -15.48
C GLY A 315 6.33 6.44 -16.71
N PHE A 316 6.51 7.76 -16.59
CA PHE A 316 6.40 8.71 -17.70
C PHE A 316 7.57 8.60 -18.69
N ARG A 317 8.74 8.20 -18.20
CA ARG A 317 9.99 8.18 -18.94
C ARG A 317 10.23 6.87 -19.68
N ILE A 318 9.72 5.75 -19.17
CA ILE A 318 9.90 4.41 -19.73
C ILE A 318 8.86 4.03 -20.81
N GLU A 319 7.71 4.71 -20.85
CA GLU A 319 6.66 4.47 -21.86
C GLU A 319 7.17 4.69 -23.28
N ILE A 320 7.11 3.69 -24.15
CA ILE A 320 7.49 3.82 -25.57
C ILE A 320 6.47 4.71 -26.29
N VAL A 321 5.19 4.50 -26.00
CA VAL A 321 4.05 5.37 -26.31
C VAL A 321 3.06 5.29 -25.14
N PRO A 322 2.09 6.21 -25.01
CA PRO A 322 1.14 6.17 -23.90
C PRO A 322 0.46 4.80 -23.76
N GLY A 323 0.59 4.19 -22.59
CA GLY A 323 0.05 2.87 -22.26
C GLY A 323 0.86 1.66 -22.74
N ILE A 324 2.03 1.87 -23.36
CA ILE A 324 2.90 0.78 -23.85
C ILE A 324 4.31 0.97 -23.30
N CYS A 325 4.77 0.00 -22.51
CA CYS A 325 6.12 -0.06 -21.97
C CYS A 325 6.89 -1.26 -22.53
N PRO A 326 8.23 -1.22 -22.50
CA PRO A 326 9.02 -2.42 -22.74
C PRO A 326 8.77 -3.46 -21.65
N ALA A 327 8.70 -4.73 -22.05
CA ALA A 327 8.57 -5.87 -21.14
C ALA A 327 9.94 -6.31 -20.60
N PHE A 328 10.71 -5.35 -20.08
CA PHE A 328 12.01 -5.65 -19.45
C PHE A 328 11.80 -6.22 -18.04
N ALA A 329 12.72 -7.09 -17.62
CA ALA A 329 12.68 -7.78 -16.32
C ALA A 329 11.38 -8.59 -16.09
N ASP A 330 10.94 -8.73 -14.84
CA ASP A 330 9.77 -9.50 -14.42
C ASP A 330 8.46 -8.74 -14.69
N CYS A 331 8.27 -8.32 -15.94
CA CYS A 331 7.08 -7.60 -16.39
C CYS A 331 6.35 -8.33 -17.52
N PRO A 332 5.02 -8.53 -17.40
CA PRO A 332 4.24 -9.01 -18.52
C PRO A 332 4.22 -7.99 -19.66
N VAL A 333 4.02 -8.46 -20.89
CA VAL A 333 4.04 -7.64 -22.12
C VAL A 333 2.99 -6.52 -22.17
N ASN A 334 2.00 -6.56 -21.29
CA ASN A 334 0.94 -5.56 -21.18
C ASN A 334 1.10 -4.68 -19.92
N ALA A 335 2.23 -4.77 -19.21
CA ALA A 335 2.51 -3.88 -18.10
C ALA A 335 2.57 -2.43 -18.59
N ALA A 336 1.88 -1.56 -17.87
CA ALA A 336 1.85 -0.13 -18.13
C ALA A 336 1.78 0.62 -16.79
N PRO A 337 2.15 1.91 -16.74
CA PRO A 337 2.04 2.70 -15.53
C PRO A 337 0.60 2.71 -14.99
N SER A 338 0.46 2.48 -13.69
CA SER A 338 -0.84 2.45 -13.01
C SER A 338 -1.53 3.81 -13.18
N PRO A 339 -2.76 3.88 -13.71
CA PRO A 339 -3.47 5.14 -13.86
C PRO A 339 -3.66 5.90 -12.55
N GLY A 340 -3.78 5.18 -11.43
CA GLY A 340 -3.91 5.79 -10.10
C GLY A 340 -2.64 6.52 -9.66
N LEU A 341 -1.50 5.85 -9.83
CA LEU A 341 -0.18 6.41 -9.52
C LEU A 341 0.14 7.58 -10.45
N ILE A 342 -0.08 7.44 -11.76
CA ILE A 342 0.12 8.54 -12.73
C ILE A 342 -0.75 9.75 -12.39
N ALA A 343 -2.04 9.55 -12.09
CA ALA A 343 -2.92 10.65 -11.71
C ALA A 343 -2.48 11.34 -10.41
N TYR A 344 -1.98 10.57 -9.42
CA TYR A 344 -1.40 11.12 -8.20
C TYR A 344 -0.15 11.96 -8.49
N LEU A 345 0.80 11.43 -9.26
CA LEU A 345 2.05 12.09 -9.60
C LEU A 345 1.84 13.36 -10.42
N ASN A 346 0.94 13.32 -11.41
CA ASN A 346 0.55 14.51 -12.16
C ASN A 346 0.02 15.60 -11.23
N ARG A 347 -0.87 15.27 -10.29
CA ARG A 347 -1.36 16.24 -9.30
C ARG A 347 -0.25 16.75 -8.38
N ARG A 348 0.67 15.88 -8.01
CA ARG A 348 1.77 16.16 -7.07
C ARG A 348 2.79 17.15 -7.64
N PHE A 349 3.08 17.07 -8.94
CA PHE A 349 4.17 17.81 -9.58
C PHE A 349 3.72 18.84 -10.62
N HIS A 350 2.53 18.70 -11.21
CA HIS A 350 1.98 19.65 -12.18
C HIS A 350 0.77 20.44 -11.65
N GLY A 351 0.28 20.11 -10.45
CA GLY A 351 -0.82 20.81 -9.80
C GLY A 351 -2.21 20.22 -10.10
N PRO A 352 -3.28 20.92 -9.72
CA PRO A 352 -4.65 20.38 -9.79
C PRO A 352 -5.05 19.96 -11.20
N THR A 353 -5.66 18.78 -11.32
CA THR A 353 -6.26 18.28 -12.56
C THR A 353 -7.77 18.55 -12.56
N ASN A 354 -8.39 18.61 -13.75
CA ASN A 354 -9.84 18.73 -13.92
C ASN A 354 -10.61 17.41 -13.63
N GLU A 355 -9.95 16.42 -13.00
CA GLU A 355 -10.53 15.13 -12.71
C GLU A 355 -11.59 15.25 -11.59
N ARG A 356 -12.84 14.92 -11.93
CA ARG A 356 -13.95 14.91 -10.96
C ARG A 356 -13.88 13.74 -9.98
N GLU A 357 -13.28 12.63 -10.39
CA GLU A 357 -13.15 11.40 -9.60
C GLU A 357 -11.67 11.03 -9.52
N ARG A 358 -11.12 10.98 -8.30
CA ARG A 358 -9.76 10.52 -8.08
C ARG A 358 -9.74 9.00 -7.99
N ARG A 359 -8.63 8.41 -8.46
CA ARG A 359 -8.36 6.98 -8.39
C ARG A 359 -7.43 6.69 -7.21
N PRO A 360 -7.60 5.54 -6.53
CA PRO A 360 -6.60 5.06 -5.58
C PRO A 360 -5.26 4.81 -6.28
N ILE A 361 -4.16 5.02 -5.57
CA ILE A 361 -2.80 4.84 -6.08
C ILE A 361 -2.46 3.34 -6.25
N ALA A 362 -2.66 2.56 -5.19
CA ALA A 362 -2.33 1.13 -5.08
C ALA A 362 -3.55 0.25 -4.74
N GLY A 363 -4.66 0.82 -4.26
CA GLY A 363 -5.96 0.14 -4.16
C GLY A 363 -6.38 -0.38 -2.77
N GLY A 364 -5.58 -0.19 -1.72
CA GLY A 364 -5.97 -0.55 -0.35
C GLY A 364 -7.18 0.26 0.17
N LEU A 365 -7.85 -0.20 1.24
CA LEU A 365 -9.05 0.47 1.78
C LEU A 365 -8.79 1.95 2.11
N CYS A 366 -7.73 2.26 2.85
CA CYS A 366 -7.36 3.63 3.20
C CYS A 366 -7.09 4.48 1.95
N ASP A 367 -6.34 3.95 0.98
CA ASP A 367 -6.05 4.63 -0.28
C ASP A 367 -7.31 4.90 -1.11
N GLN A 368 -8.26 3.96 -1.15
CA GLN A 368 -9.58 4.18 -1.73
C GLN A 368 -10.32 5.33 -1.03
N VAL A 369 -10.32 5.37 0.30
CA VAL A 369 -10.96 6.45 1.08
C VAL A 369 -10.27 7.79 0.81
N MET A 370 -8.94 7.83 0.79
CA MET A 370 -8.16 9.02 0.46
C MET A 370 -8.43 9.54 -0.96
N ALA A 371 -8.74 8.66 -1.91
CA ALA A 371 -9.16 9.04 -3.25
C ALA A 371 -10.60 9.60 -3.28
N LEU A 372 -11.52 8.99 -2.52
CA LEU A 372 -12.91 9.45 -2.41
C LEU A 372 -13.00 10.83 -1.74
N PHE A 373 -12.12 11.09 -0.76
CA PHE A 373 -12.11 12.33 0.03
C PHE A 373 -10.77 13.03 -0.13
N PRO A 374 -10.65 13.96 -1.09
CA PRO A 374 -9.45 14.77 -1.23
C PRO A 374 -9.26 15.65 0.01
N ASP A 375 -8.01 15.82 0.40
CA ASP A 375 -7.60 16.64 1.54
C ASP A 375 -6.80 17.88 1.07
N ASP A 376 -6.68 18.86 1.96
CA ASP A 376 -6.06 20.17 1.74
C ASP A 376 -4.64 20.28 2.34
N ALA A 377 -4.03 19.18 2.77
CA ALA A 377 -2.69 19.19 3.35
C ALA A 377 -1.70 19.82 2.39
N ARG A 378 -0.78 20.59 2.95
CA ARG A 378 0.22 21.32 2.18
C ARG A 378 1.14 20.34 1.46
N THR A 379 1.60 20.77 0.31
CA THR A 379 2.56 20.05 -0.51
C THR A 379 3.89 20.78 -0.43
N LYS A 380 4.96 20.09 -0.07
CA LYS A 380 6.31 20.67 -0.10
C LYS A 380 6.89 20.53 -1.50
N LEU A 381 7.54 21.59 -1.97
CA LEU A 381 8.36 21.52 -3.17
C LEU A 381 9.67 20.79 -2.83
N SER A 382 10.11 19.92 -3.74
CA SER A 382 11.43 19.36 -3.63
C SER A 382 12.49 20.41 -3.95
N ARG A 383 13.72 20.18 -3.49
CA ARG A 383 14.89 20.97 -3.89
C ARG A 383 15.39 20.60 -5.29
N VAL A 384 14.92 19.48 -5.83
CA VAL A 384 15.25 19.02 -7.18
C VAL A 384 13.98 19.11 -8.02
N ASP A 385 14.10 19.71 -9.20
CA ASP A 385 12.98 19.82 -10.13
C ASP A 385 12.57 18.43 -10.63
N TRP A 386 11.26 18.26 -10.79
CA TRP A 386 10.74 17.05 -11.40
C TRP A 386 11.13 17.04 -12.88
N PRO A 387 11.72 15.94 -13.40
CA PRO A 387 12.27 15.95 -14.75
C PRO A 387 11.16 16.07 -15.78
N ASP A 388 11.28 17.03 -16.70
CA ASP A 388 10.39 17.11 -17.87
C ASP A 388 10.79 15.98 -18.85
N PRO A 389 9.94 14.95 -19.06
CA PRO A 389 10.29 13.84 -19.93
C PRO A 389 10.41 14.32 -21.38
N ASP A 390 11.60 14.18 -21.98
CA ASP A 390 11.78 14.51 -23.39
C ASP A 390 10.80 13.69 -24.25
N PRO A 391 9.96 14.36 -25.07
CA PRO A 391 8.88 13.72 -25.80
C PRO A 391 9.37 12.78 -26.91
N LEU A 392 10.64 12.88 -27.30
CA LEU A 392 11.26 12.09 -28.35
C LEU A 392 12.15 10.98 -27.80
N ARG A 393 12.89 11.24 -26.71
CA ARG A 393 13.93 10.32 -26.26
C ARG A 393 14.04 10.24 -24.75
N THR A 394 14.24 9.05 -24.23
CA THR A 394 14.67 8.85 -22.84
C THR A 394 15.92 7.99 -22.83
N TRP A 395 16.97 8.45 -22.15
CA TRP A 395 18.16 7.65 -21.88
C TRP A 395 18.27 7.37 -20.38
N PHE A 396 18.45 6.09 -20.04
CA PHE A 396 18.77 5.62 -18.69
C PHE A 396 20.21 5.06 -18.71
N PRO A 397 21.24 5.89 -18.46
CA PRO A 397 22.64 5.47 -18.53
C PRO A 397 22.99 4.31 -17.62
N ALA A 398 22.33 4.17 -16.47
CA ALA A 398 22.69 3.15 -15.49
C ALA A 398 22.47 1.71 -16.01
N HIS A 399 21.50 1.52 -16.90
CA HIS A 399 21.11 0.22 -17.47
C HIS A 399 21.20 0.15 -18.98
N SER A 400 21.80 1.17 -19.61
CA SER A 400 21.92 1.30 -21.05
C SER A 400 20.57 1.26 -21.81
N VAL A 401 19.49 1.75 -21.19
CA VAL A 401 18.16 1.72 -21.80
C VAL A 401 17.87 3.01 -22.57
N LEU A 402 17.58 2.88 -23.86
CA LEU A 402 17.13 3.97 -24.73
C LEU A 402 15.68 3.76 -25.16
N ILE A 403 14.83 4.74 -24.85
CA ILE A 403 13.48 4.86 -25.42
C ILE A 403 13.50 5.91 -26.52
N GLY A 404 13.00 5.56 -27.70
CA GLY A 404 12.82 6.46 -28.84
C GLY A 404 11.36 6.53 -29.28
N ARG A 405 10.87 7.75 -29.46
CA ARG A 405 9.48 8.05 -29.83
C ARG A 405 9.43 8.92 -31.09
N PRO A 406 8.42 8.76 -31.95
CA PRO A 406 8.25 9.63 -33.11
C PRO A 406 7.82 11.04 -32.68
N ALA A 407 8.26 12.05 -33.41
CA ALA A 407 7.82 13.42 -33.19
C ALA A 407 6.30 13.58 -33.41
N LYS A 408 5.69 14.48 -32.64
CA LYS A 408 4.26 14.81 -32.77
C LYS A 408 3.96 15.24 -34.21
N GLY A 409 3.01 14.56 -34.86
CA GLY A 409 2.63 14.82 -36.25
C GLY A 409 3.52 14.16 -37.32
N SER A 410 4.53 13.39 -36.91
CA SER A 410 5.34 12.60 -37.85
C SER A 410 4.52 11.53 -38.57
N ARG A 411 4.83 11.29 -39.85
CA ARG A 411 4.31 10.13 -40.61
C ARG A 411 4.95 8.81 -40.13
N ASN A 412 6.16 8.87 -39.58
CA ASN A 412 6.81 7.72 -38.99
C ASN A 412 6.18 7.43 -37.61
N ARG A 413 5.67 6.21 -37.43
CA ARG A 413 5.03 5.75 -36.19
C ARG A 413 5.87 4.75 -35.41
N LEU A 414 7.10 4.50 -35.85
CA LEU A 414 8.00 3.59 -35.17
C LEU A 414 8.45 4.21 -33.85
N SER A 415 8.24 3.47 -32.77
CA SER A 415 8.83 3.74 -31.48
C SER A 415 9.68 2.53 -31.08
N VAL A 416 10.73 2.76 -30.30
CA VAL A 416 11.72 1.72 -29.96
C VAL A 416 12.07 1.78 -28.49
N ALA A 417 12.30 0.61 -27.91
CA ALA A 417 13.01 0.46 -26.64
C ALA A 417 14.20 -0.46 -26.91
N LEU A 418 15.39 0.01 -26.55
CA LEU A 418 16.65 -0.73 -26.67
C LEU A 418 17.22 -0.86 -25.26
N GLN A 419 17.70 -2.06 -24.92
CA GLN A 419 18.39 -2.38 -23.67
C GLN A 419 19.64 -3.17 -23.99
#